data_AF-A0A8J3EC90-F1
#
_entry.id   AF-A0A8J3EC90-F1
#
_cell.length_a   1.000
_cell.length_b   1.000
_cell.length_c   1.000
_cell.angle_alpha   90.00
_cell.angle_beta   90.00
_cell.angle_gamma   90.00
#
_symmetry.space_group_name_H-M   'P 1'
#
loop_
_entity.id
_entity.type
_entity.pdbx_description
1 polymer ?
#
loop_
_entity_poly.entity_id
_entity_poly.type
_entity_poly.pdbx_seq_one_letter_code
_entity_poly.pdbx_strand_id
1 'polypeptide(L)'
;MHPRPFVAMPQFSLYTPCGELTLTEEDGAIVALDWGRGRDQESTPLLCRAVEQLHDYFDGRRAGFDLPLDPGGTPFRRRVWAAMRAIPPAETRTYAELARLLGSAPRAVGQACGANPIPILIPCHRVVAANGALGGYSGGEGPATKRYLLDLEHRALRRAGAPWSEPQGRTSPS
;
A
#
# COMPACT_ATOMS: atom_id res chain seq x y z
N MET A 1 -36.40 6.48 -9.04
CA MET A 1 -34.95 6.60 -8.78
C MET A 1 -34.83 6.70 -7.26
N HIS A 2 -34.64 5.57 -6.57
CA HIS A 2 -34.51 5.59 -5.11
C HIS A 2 -33.11 6.13 -4.79
N PRO A 3 -32.97 7.15 -3.91
CA PRO A 3 -31.66 7.51 -3.39
C PRO A 3 -31.07 6.27 -2.73
N ARG A 4 -29.84 5.91 -3.11
CA ARG A 4 -29.10 4.87 -2.38
C ARG A 4 -29.04 5.33 -0.92
N PRO A 5 -29.43 4.49 0.06
CA PRO A 5 -29.26 4.84 1.45
C PRO A 5 -27.78 5.21 1.66
N PHE A 6 -27.50 6.20 2.51
CA PHE A 6 -26.15 6.44 3.01
C PHE A 6 -25.75 5.18 3.77
N VAL A 7 -25.12 4.24 3.06
CA VAL A 7 -24.48 3.08 3.69
C VAL A 7 -23.26 3.64 4.39
N ALA A 8 -23.24 3.55 5.71
CA ALA A 8 -22.03 3.84 6.47
C ALA A 8 -20.91 2.96 5.89
N MET A 9 -19.81 3.58 5.47
CA MET A 9 -18.65 2.86 4.94
C MET A 9 -17.78 2.49 6.15
N PRO A 10 -17.70 1.21 6.55
CA PRO A 10 -16.97 0.83 7.74
C PRO A 10 -15.51 1.26 7.67
N GLN A 11 -14.99 1.76 8.79
CA GLN A 11 -13.61 2.21 8.91
C GLN A 11 -12.91 1.52 10.07
N PHE A 12 -11.65 1.14 9.88
CA PHE A 12 -10.84 0.60 10.97
C PHE A 12 -9.42 1.15 10.92
N SER A 13 -8.96 1.69 12.05
CA SER A 13 -7.65 2.29 12.17
C SER A 13 -6.64 1.33 12.80
N LEU A 14 -5.38 1.48 12.41
CA LEU A 14 -4.24 0.80 13.02
C LEU A 14 -3.07 1.76 13.21
N TYR A 15 -2.24 1.50 14.21
CA TYR A 15 -0.95 2.17 14.39
C TYR A 15 0.12 1.46 13.56
N THR A 16 0.96 2.25 12.89
CA THR A 16 2.11 1.76 12.12
C THR A 16 3.36 2.58 12.44
N PRO A 17 4.56 2.10 12.08
CA PRO A 17 5.79 2.89 12.16
C PRO A 17 5.75 4.21 11.37
N CYS A 18 4.79 4.40 10.45
CA CYS A 18 4.60 5.63 9.69
C CYS A 18 3.42 6.48 10.21
N GLY A 19 2.94 6.21 11.42
CA GLY A 19 1.76 6.85 12.01
C GLY A 19 0.50 5.99 11.91
N GLU A 20 -0.63 6.57 12.32
CA GLU A 20 -1.94 5.93 12.17
C GLU A 20 -2.34 5.86 10.70
N LEU A 21 -2.97 4.76 10.32
CA LEU A 21 -3.64 4.60 9.04
C LEU A 21 -5.08 4.18 9.30
N THR A 22 -5.97 4.54 8.38
CA THR A 22 -7.39 4.14 8.41
C THR A 22 -7.74 3.47 7.10
N LEU A 23 -8.30 2.27 7.17
CA LEU A 23 -8.86 1.57 6.03
C LEU A 23 -10.36 1.85 5.95
N THR A 24 -10.89 2.08 4.75
CA THR A 24 -12.33 2.20 4.49
C THR A 24 -12.77 1.09 3.54
N GLU A 25 -13.86 0.41 3.90
CA GLU A 25 -14.51 -0.64 3.10
C GLU A 25 -15.83 -0.16 2.49
N GLU A 26 -16.09 -0.59 1.25
CA GLU A 26 -17.40 -0.49 0.60
C GLU A 26 -17.62 -1.75 -0.24
N ASP A 27 -18.81 -2.33 -0.17
CA ASP A 27 -19.24 -3.50 -0.97
C ASP A 27 -18.22 -4.67 -1.01
N GLY A 28 -17.54 -4.95 0.11
CA GLY A 28 -16.58 -6.05 0.23
C GLY A 28 -15.21 -5.77 -0.40
N ALA A 29 -14.86 -4.51 -0.65
CA ALA A 29 -13.56 -4.09 -1.15
C ALA A 29 -13.00 -2.91 -0.34
N ILE A 30 -11.67 -2.83 -0.24
CA ILE A 30 -11.01 -1.63 0.27
C ILE A 30 -11.07 -0.55 -0.80
N VAL A 31 -11.59 0.62 -0.44
CA VAL A 31 -11.77 1.75 -1.34
C VAL A 31 -10.90 2.96 -0.97
N ALA A 32 -10.46 3.04 0.29
CA ALA A 32 -9.54 4.08 0.77
C ALA A 32 -8.54 3.54 1.82
N LEU A 33 -7.36 4.16 1.85
CA LEU A 33 -6.41 4.07 2.96
C LEU A 33 -5.91 5.48 3.27
N ASP A 34 -6.35 6.05 4.39
CA ASP A 34 -6.04 7.41 4.78
C ASP A 34 -4.96 7.46 5.87
N TRP A 35 -4.21 8.56 5.88
CA TRP A 35 -3.25 8.85 6.95
C TRP A 35 -3.98 9.49 8.14
N GLY A 36 -3.70 9.00 9.34
CA GLY A 36 -4.39 9.40 10.57
C GLY A 36 -5.52 8.45 10.96
N ARG A 37 -6.14 8.76 12.10
CA ARG A 37 -7.21 7.97 12.69
C ARG A 37 -8.58 8.39 12.16
N GLY A 38 -9.36 7.41 11.69
CA GLY A 38 -10.74 7.59 11.29
C GLY A 38 -11.65 7.84 12.48
N ARG A 39 -12.75 8.56 12.23
CA ARG A 39 -13.79 8.80 13.25
C ARG A 39 -14.42 7.48 13.68
N ASP A 40 -14.78 6.66 12.72
CA ASP A 40 -15.51 5.42 12.93
C ASP A 40 -14.51 4.27 13.13
N GLN A 41 -14.84 3.35 14.03
CA GLN A 41 -14.02 2.18 14.37
C GLN A 41 -14.90 0.94 14.35
N GLU A 42 -15.18 0.47 13.14
CA GLU A 42 -15.99 -0.70 12.86
C GLU A 42 -15.11 -1.79 12.27
N SER A 43 -15.09 -2.95 12.94
CA SER A 43 -14.33 -4.10 12.47
C SER A 43 -15.21 -5.00 11.63
N THR A 44 -14.86 -5.15 10.36
CA THR A 44 -15.41 -6.16 9.46
C THR A 44 -14.37 -7.27 9.25
N PRO A 45 -14.75 -8.47 8.77
CA PRO A 45 -13.79 -9.50 8.42
C PRO A 45 -12.73 -9.04 7.40
N LEU A 46 -13.09 -8.17 6.45
CA LEU A 46 -12.13 -7.64 5.47
C LEU A 46 -11.17 -6.64 6.11
N LEU A 47 -11.67 -5.69 6.92
CA LEU A 47 -10.83 -4.70 7.58
C LEU A 47 -9.85 -5.36 8.57
N CYS A 48 -10.29 -6.37 9.32
CA CYS A 48 -9.39 -7.15 10.19
C CYS A 48 -8.26 -7.82 9.38
N ARG A 49 -8.60 -8.51 8.27
CA ARG A 49 -7.58 -9.12 7.40
C ARG A 49 -6.63 -8.11 6.79
N ALA A 50 -7.13 -6.93 6.41
CA ALA A 50 -6.30 -5.86 5.88
C ALA A 50 -5.34 -5.29 6.94
N VAL A 51 -5.81 -5.12 8.18
CA VAL A 51 -4.98 -4.70 9.32
C VAL A 51 -3.89 -5.73 9.63
N GLU A 52 -4.24 -7.01 9.70
CA GLU A 52 -3.26 -8.10 9.88
C GLU A 52 -2.19 -8.07 8.80
N GLN A 53 -2.59 -7.97 7.52
CA GLN A 53 -1.67 -7.90 6.39
C GLN A 53 -0.78 -6.66 6.41
N LEU A 54 -1.27 -5.51 6.91
CA LEU A 54 -0.47 -4.31 7.08
C LEU A 54 0.52 -4.46 8.24
N HIS A 55 0.11 -5.04 9.37
CA HIS A 55 1.04 -5.36 10.47
C HIS A 55 2.16 -6.28 9.99
N ASP A 56 1.82 -7.38 9.33
CA ASP A 56 2.81 -8.28 8.73
C ASP A 56 3.74 -7.57 7.73
N TYR A 57 3.21 -6.61 6.96
CA TYR A 57 4.01 -5.81 6.03
C TYR A 57 4.99 -4.92 6.79
N PHE A 58 4.52 -4.16 7.78
CA PHE A 58 5.36 -3.29 8.61
C PHE A 58 6.37 -4.04 9.50
N ASP A 59 6.08 -5.29 9.85
CA ASP A 59 7.01 -6.21 10.51
C ASP A 59 8.06 -6.81 9.55
N GLY A 60 7.93 -6.57 8.25
CA GLY A 60 8.78 -7.16 7.22
C GLY A 60 8.58 -8.68 7.07
N ARG A 61 7.40 -9.20 7.43
CA ARG A 61 7.02 -10.61 7.25
C ARG A 61 6.42 -10.89 5.87
N ARG A 62 6.02 -9.84 5.13
CA ARG A 62 5.52 -9.92 3.75
C ARG A 62 5.80 -8.64 2.96
N ALA A 63 5.72 -8.73 1.63
CA ALA A 63 6.00 -7.61 0.72
C ALA A 63 4.87 -7.31 -0.29
N GLY A 64 3.87 -8.20 -0.44
CA GLY A 64 2.69 -8.01 -1.31
C GLY A 64 1.40 -7.85 -0.49
N PHE A 65 0.23 -7.74 -1.13
CA PHE A 65 -1.09 -7.74 -0.48
C PHE A 65 -2.06 -8.63 -1.25
N ASP A 66 -2.91 -9.38 -0.53
CA ASP A 66 -3.99 -10.17 -1.09
C ASP A 66 -5.31 -9.65 -0.51
N LEU A 67 -5.78 -8.55 -1.07
CA LEU A 67 -6.95 -7.81 -0.63
C LEU A 67 -7.77 -7.36 -1.84
N PRO A 68 -9.12 -7.46 -1.81
CA PRO A 68 -9.97 -6.86 -2.82
C PRO A 68 -9.86 -5.33 -2.72
N LEU A 69 -9.45 -4.68 -3.81
CA LEU A 69 -9.34 -3.23 -3.91
C LEU A 69 -10.25 -2.73 -5.03
N ASP A 70 -11.12 -1.77 -4.74
CA ASP A 70 -11.94 -1.10 -5.77
C ASP A 70 -11.94 0.43 -5.60
N PRO A 71 -10.81 1.10 -5.85
CA PRO A 71 -10.73 2.55 -5.70
C PRO A 71 -11.61 3.28 -6.71
N GLY A 72 -12.40 4.24 -6.21
CA GLY A 72 -13.15 5.17 -7.05
C GLY A 72 -12.24 6.14 -7.80
N GLY A 73 -12.43 6.29 -9.12
CA GLY A 73 -11.63 7.21 -9.92
C GLY A 73 -11.94 7.17 -11.41
N THR A 74 -11.37 8.13 -12.17
CA THR A 74 -11.55 8.17 -13.62
C THR A 74 -10.94 6.94 -14.29
N PRO A 75 -11.41 6.55 -15.49
CA PRO A 75 -10.84 5.39 -16.21
C PRO A 75 -9.32 5.49 -16.39
N PHE A 76 -8.78 6.69 -16.63
CA PHE A 76 -7.33 6.90 -16.72
C PHE A 76 -6.62 6.63 -15.39
N ARG A 77 -7.14 7.16 -14.28
CA ARG A 77 -6.56 6.91 -12.94
C ARG A 77 -6.57 5.43 -12.59
N ARG A 78 -7.69 4.73 -12.80
CA ARG A 78 -7.79 3.29 -12.56
C ARG A 78 -6.76 2.49 -13.36
N ARG A 79 -6.49 2.85 -14.62
CA ARG A 79 -5.41 2.23 -15.42
C ARG A 79 -4.01 2.50 -14.84
N VAL A 80 -3.73 3.73 -14.40
CA VAL A 80 -2.46 4.07 -13.75
C VAL A 80 -2.29 3.27 -12.46
N TRP A 81 -3.32 3.19 -11.63
CA TRP A 81 -3.32 2.43 -10.37
C TRP A 81 -3.12 0.94 -10.58
N ALA A 82 -3.77 0.36 -11.59
CA ALA A 82 -3.53 -1.03 -12.00
C ALA A 82 -2.06 -1.25 -12.43
N ALA A 83 -1.50 -0.34 -13.23
CA ALA A 83 -0.09 -0.42 -13.63
C ALA A 83 0.88 -0.30 -12.44
N MET A 84 0.57 0.53 -11.44
CA MET A 84 1.37 0.61 -10.21
C MET A 84 1.32 -0.69 -9.40
N ARG A 85 0.14 -1.31 -9.27
CA ARG A 85 -0.01 -2.61 -8.58
C ARG A 85 0.79 -3.73 -9.24
N ALA A 86 1.03 -3.64 -10.54
CA ALA A 86 1.85 -4.61 -11.27
C ALA A 86 3.36 -4.46 -11.04
N ILE A 87 3.82 -3.39 -10.36
CA ILE A 87 5.23 -3.23 -9.98
C ILE A 87 5.53 -4.17 -8.82
N PRO A 88 6.46 -5.13 -8.96
CA PRO A 88 6.79 -6.07 -7.87
C PRO A 88 7.32 -5.37 -6.62
N PRO A 89 7.23 -6.00 -5.44
CA PRO A 89 7.83 -5.45 -4.23
C PRO A 89 9.34 -5.27 -4.38
N ALA A 90 9.86 -4.19 -3.81
CA ALA A 90 11.25 -3.79 -3.87
C ALA A 90 11.79 -3.47 -5.28
N GLU A 91 10.92 -3.48 -6.29
CA GLU A 91 11.19 -2.90 -7.61
C GLU A 91 10.59 -1.50 -7.71
N THR A 92 11.16 -0.71 -8.62
CA THR A 92 10.64 0.62 -8.93
C THR A 92 10.39 0.77 -10.43
N ARG A 93 9.51 1.70 -10.79
CA ARG A 93 9.36 2.21 -12.16
C ARG A 93 9.35 3.73 -12.10
N THR A 94 9.85 4.36 -13.15
CA THR A 94 9.79 5.82 -13.27
C THR A 94 8.43 6.28 -13.77
N TYR A 95 8.08 7.54 -13.49
CA TYR A 95 6.90 8.17 -14.10
C TYR A 95 6.93 8.10 -15.64
N ALA A 96 8.12 8.17 -16.25
CA ALA A 96 8.30 8.10 -17.70
C ALA A 96 8.03 6.69 -18.25
N GLU A 97 8.48 5.64 -17.55
CA GLU A 97 8.21 4.26 -17.94
C GLU A 97 6.72 3.93 -17.87
N LEU A 98 6.04 4.33 -16.80
CA LEU A 98 4.59 4.16 -16.69
C LEU A 98 3.84 4.97 -17.76
N ALA A 99 4.28 6.19 -18.04
CA ALA A 99 3.69 7.02 -19.09
C ALA A 99 3.81 6.37 -20.47
N ARG A 100 4.99 5.82 -20.79
CA ARG A 100 5.22 5.07 -22.03
C ARG A 100 4.34 3.82 -22.10
N LEU A 101 4.26 3.05 -21.03
CA LEU A 101 3.41 1.86 -20.95
C LEU A 101 1.93 2.18 -21.18
N LEU A 102 1.46 3.30 -20.66
CA LEU A 102 0.05 3.70 -20.69
C LEU A 102 -0.33 4.59 -21.87
N GLY A 103 0.61 4.90 -22.77
CA GLY A 103 0.39 5.85 -23.87
C GLY A 103 -0.01 7.25 -23.36
N SER A 104 0.67 7.75 -22.33
CA SER A 104 0.34 9.02 -21.66
C SER A 104 1.57 9.88 -21.42
N ALA A 105 1.40 11.02 -20.74
CA ALA A 105 2.49 11.92 -20.36
C ALA A 105 2.93 11.68 -18.90
N PRO A 106 4.24 11.79 -18.57
CA PRO A 106 4.75 11.60 -17.20
C PRO A 106 4.05 12.49 -16.17
N ARG A 107 3.71 13.73 -16.55
CA ARG A 107 2.95 14.65 -15.69
C ARG A 107 1.56 14.11 -15.36
N ALA A 108 0.84 13.57 -16.33
CA ALA A 108 -0.49 13.00 -16.12
C ALA A 108 -0.44 11.76 -15.21
N VAL A 109 0.58 10.91 -15.39
CA VAL A 109 0.85 9.78 -14.49
C VAL A 109 1.15 10.27 -13.08
N GLY A 110 2.01 11.27 -12.91
CA GLY A 110 2.32 11.86 -11.60
C GLY A 110 1.09 12.38 -10.86
N GLN A 111 0.16 13.05 -11.57
CA GLN A 111 -1.12 13.49 -10.99
C GLN A 111 -2.02 12.30 -10.60
N ALA A 112 -2.06 11.24 -11.40
CA ALA A 112 -2.81 10.03 -11.04
C ALA A 112 -2.18 9.26 -9.86
N CYS A 113 -0.85 9.24 -9.75
CA CYS A 113 -0.14 8.70 -8.59
C CYS A 113 -0.44 9.49 -7.31
N GLY A 114 -0.44 10.82 -7.38
CA GLY A 114 -0.78 11.69 -6.24
C GLY A 114 -2.24 11.60 -5.82
N ALA A 115 -3.14 11.25 -6.75
CA ALA A 115 -4.56 11.03 -6.48
C ALA A 115 -4.89 9.59 -6.06
N ASN A 116 -3.91 8.77 -5.72
CA ASN A 116 -4.12 7.40 -5.27
C ASN A 116 -4.87 7.37 -3.93
N PRO A 117 -6.10 6.82 -3.86
CA PRO A 117 -6.89 6.80 -2.63
C PRO A 117 -6.48 5.67 -1.67
N ILE A 118 -5.67 4.70 -2.12
CA ILE A 118 -5.25 3.55 -1.31
C ILE A 118 -3.71 3.44 -1.33
N PRO A 119 -2.97 4.41 -0.79
CA PRO A 119 -1.51 4.34 -0.67
C PRO A 119 -1.06 3.06 0.05
N ILE A 120 0.21 2.67 -0.15
CA ILE A 120 0.80 1.41 0.33
C ILE A 120 0.23 0.17 -0.40
N LEU A 121 -1.09 -0.05 -0.37
CA LEU A 121 -1.73 -1.19 -1.06
C LEU A 121 -1.70 -1.02 -2.58
N ILE A 122 -1.97 0.19 -3.06
CA ILE A 122 -1.61 0.64 -4.40
C ILE A 122 -0.26 1.34 -4.26
N PRO A 123 0.85 0.74 -4.73
CA PRO A 123 2.18 1.08 -4.27
C PRO A 123 2.77 2.29 -5.00
N CYS A 124 2.20 3.47 -4.76
CA CYS A 124 2.71 4.72 -5.32
C CYS A 124 4.13 5.08 -4.83
N HIS A 125 4.57 4.50 -3.70
CA HIS A 125 5.96 4.60 -3.23
C HIS A 125 6.98 3.91 -4.15
N ARG A 126 6.54 2.97 -5.01
CA ARG A 126 7.39 2.30 -6.01
C ARG A 126 7.57 3.11 -7.30
N VAL A 127 6.87 4.24 -7.46
CA VAL A 127 6.99 5.11 -8.64
C VAL A 127 7.95 6.26 -8.35
N VAL A 128 9.08 6.34 -9.06
CA VAL A 128 10.17 7.29 -8.76
C VAL A 128 10.42 8.30 -9.88
N ALA A 129 11.18 9.35 -9.59
CA ALA A 129 11.61 10.30 -10.62
C ALA A 129 12.65 9.68 -11.56
N ALA A 130 12.78 10.27 -12.76
CA ALA A 130 13.89 9.94 -13.65
C ALA A 130 15.21 10.31 -12.95
N ASN A 131 16.25 9.47 -13.06
CA ASN A 131 17.55 9.50 -12.35
C ASN A 131 17.65 8.74 -11.01
N GLY A 132 16.59 8.07 -10.58
CA GLY A 132 16.60 7.29 -9.32
C GLY A 132 16.31 8.12 -8.06
N ALA A 133 16.09 9.43 -8.19
CA ALA A 133 15.55 10.23 -7.09
C ALA A 133 14.14 9.75 -6.73
N LEU A 134 13.81 9.74 -5.43
CA LEU A 134 12.52 9.26 -4.95
C LEU A 134 11.34 10.04 -5.55
N GLY A 135 11.51 11.32 -5.84
CA GLY A 135 10.41 12.21 -6.20
C GLY A 135 9.49 12.51 -5.02
N GLY A 136 8.33 13.09 -5.30
CA GLY A 136 7.34 13.46 -4.28
C GLY A 136 6.62 12.25 -3.68
N TYR A 137 6.14 12.42 -2.44
CA TYR A 137 5.23 11.53 -1.75
C TYR A 137 4.38 12.38 -0.81
N SER A 138 3.05 12.24 -0.88
CA SER A 138 2.11 13.02 -0.08
C SER A 138 1.68 12.33 1.21
N GLY A 139 2.08 11.08 1.42
CA GLY A 139 1.71 10.30 2.59
C GLY A 139 2.73 10.38 3.72
N GLY A 140 2.26 10.30 4.96
CA GLY A 140 3.10 10.31 6.16
C GLY A 140 4.03 11.53 6.21
N GLU A 141 5.32 11.27 6.42
CA GLU A 141 6.40 12.27 6.44
C GLU A 141 6.99 12.52 5.04
N GLY A 142 6.20 12.27 3.99
CA GLY A 142 6.58 12.54 2.61
C GLY A 142 7.71 11.63 2.10
N PRO A 143 8.75 12.16 1.45
CA PRO A 143 9.82 11.34 0.86
C PRO A 143 10.51 10.37 1.84
N ALA A 144 10.55 10.70 3.14
CA ALA A 144 11.09 9.80 4.17
C ALA A 144 10.25 8.52 4.31
N THR A 145 8.92 8.64 4.37
CA THR A 145 8.00 7.48 4.38
C THR A 145 8.16 6.63 3.13
N LYS A 146 8.29 7.26 1.96
CA LYS A 146 8.53 6.54 0.70
C LYS A 146 9.80 5.70 0.72
N ARG A 147 10.91 6.26 1.21
CA ARG A 147 12.17 5.52 1.41
C ARG A 147 11.97 4.35 2.36
N TYR A 148 11.37 4.60 3.51
CA TYR A 148 11.13 3.59 4.54
C TYR A 148 10.34 2.38 3.99
N LEU A 149 9.27 2.62 3.23
CA LEU A 149 8.45 1.56 2.63
C LEU A 149 9.24 0.71 1.62
N LEU A 150 10.09 1.33 0.79
CA LEU A 150 10.96 0.59 -0.13
C LEU A 150 11.98 -0.28 0.63
N ASP A 151 12.62 0.28 1.66
CA ASP A 151 13.60 -0.45 2.47
C ASP A 151 12.96 -1.60 3.27
N LEU A 152 11.72 -1.42 3.70
CA LEU A 152 10.91 -2.47 4.33
C LEU A 152 10.65 -3.64 3.38
N GLU A 153 10.26 -3.37 2.12
CA GLU A 153 10.07 -4.41 1.11
C GLU A 153 11.36 -5.17 0.82
N HIS A 154 12.50 -4.48 0.70
CA HIS A 154 13.81 -5.14 0.56
C HIS A 154 14.13 -6.05 1.76
N ARG A 155 13.83 -5.62 2.98
CA ARG A 155 14.02 -6.45 4.19
C ARG A 155 13.13 -7.69 4.18
N ALA A 156 11.86 -7.54 3.81
CA ALA A 156 10.91 -8.66 3.72
C ALA A 156 11.35 -9.72 2.71
N LEU A 157 11.79 -9.30 1.51
CA LEU A 157 12.30 -10.24 0.50
C LEU A 157 13.59 -10.93 0.93
N ARG A 158 14.51 -10.22 1.60
CA ARG A 158 15.72 -10.82 2.16
C ARG A 158 15.41 -11.86 3.24
N ARG A 159 14.39 -11.63 4.07
CA ARG A 159 13.94 -12.58 5.08
C ARG A 159 13.32 -13.82 4.46
N ALA A 160 12.50 -13.64 3.43
CA ALA A 160 11.89 -14.76 2.71
C ALA A 160 12.91 -15.64 1.97
N GLY A 161 14.02 -15.04 1.50
CA GLY A 161 15.14 -15.76 0.88
C GLY A 161 16.21 -16.26 1.85
N ALA A 162 16.12 -15.95 3.15
CA ALA A 162 17.09 -16.43 4.13
C ALA A 162 16.83 -17.93 4.41
N PRO A 163 17.86 -18.79 4.39
CA PRO A 163 17.70 -20.18 4.79
C PRO A 163 17.24 -20.22 6.26
N TRP A 164 16.18 -21.01 6.53
CA TRP A 164 15.71 -21.25 7.87
C TRP A 164 16.83 -21.87 8.72
N SER A 165 17.29 -21.14 9.73
CA SER A 165 18.19 -21.67 10.76
C SER A 165 17.35 -22.11 11.95
N GLU A 166 17.26 -23.43 12.16
CA GLU A 166 16.60 -24.04 13.31
C GLU A 166 17.14 -23.43 14.62
N PRO A 167 16.29 -23.00 15.56
CA PRO A 167 16.77 -22.57 16.87
C PRO A 167 17.34 -23.81 17.59
N GLN A 168 18.67 -23.85 17.74
CA GLN A 168 19.35 -24.91 18.48
C GLN A 168 18.73 -25.04 19.87
N GLY A 169 18.13 -26.20 20.09
CA GLY A 169 17.45 -26.57 21.33
C GLY A 169 18.37 -26.35 22.52
N ARG A 170 17.90 -25.58 23.49
CA ARG A 170 18.52 -25.45 24.80
C ARG A 170 18.34 -26.79 25.50
N THR A 171 19.40 -27.59 25.52
CA THR A 171 19.50 -28.85 26.26
C THR A 171 19.10 -28.63 27.72
N SER A 172 18.09 -29.35 28.19
CA SER A 172 17.75 -29.46 29.62
C SER A 172 18.88 -30.15 30.38
N PRO A 173 19.20 -29.72 31.61
CA PRO A 173 20.28 -30.32 32.39
C PRO A 173 19.81 -31.62 33.04
N SER A 174 20.72 -32.59 33.15
CA SER A 174 20.60 -33.77 34.03
C SER A 174 21.00 -33.44 35.45
#